data_AF-A0A2V9MHV2-F1
#
_entry.id   AF-A0A2V9MHV2-F1
#
_cell.length_a   1.000
_cell.length_b   1.000
_cell.length_c   1.000
_cell.angle_alpha   90.00
_cell.angle_beta   90.00
_cell.angle_gamma   90.00
#
_symmetry.space_group_name_H-M   'P 1'
#
loop_
_entity.id
_entity.type
_entity.pdbx_description
1 polymer ?
#
loop_
_entity_poly.entity_id
_entity_poly.type
_entity_poly.pdbx_seq_one_letter_code
_entity_poly.pdbx_strand_id
1 'polypeptide(L)'
;LDWYFGVRKLLQEGSRPSIIVLALATDQLASHWTMGEAFAHRQMSARDFPLVVRETNLDRTTASSYVFAHWSRWLADKGFIRQCVMILTIPKFRDLAARIADHGPHVNDPRELMEAAQARLPQLAELNRAYGVRIVLLIPPTLHEDQSSEIQQIGAKAGVPVWVLAPPGEFPREYFMDGFHLNGRGSGIFTARVSQQLRTMQNVQANCKDCDRKAMPSSASGNRMIPAVQVEQGSH
;
A
#
# COMPACT_ATOMS: atom_id res chain seq x y z
N LEU A 1 3.54 -2.79 6.48
CA LEU A 1 3.46 -4.06 5.72
C LEU A 1 2.05 -4.37 5.22
N ASP A 2 1.00 -4.06 6.01
CA ASP A 2 -0.42 -4.27 5.66
C ASP A 2 -0.83 -3.89 4.23
N TRP A 3 -0.38 -2.73 3.81
CA TRP A 3 -0.70 -2.16 2.51
C TRP A 3 -0.34 -3.10 1.34
N TYR A 4 0.77 -3.85 1.44
CA TYR A 4 1.23 -4.71 0.35
C TYR A 4 0.23 -5.85 0.13
N PHE A 5 -0.13 -6.53 1.22
CA PHE A 5 -1.11 -7.60 1.22
C PHE A 5 -2.49 -7.08 0.84
N GLY A 6 -2.89 -5.90 1.33
CA GLY A 6 -4.16 -5.27 0.96
C GLY A 6 -4.26 -4.99 -0.56
N VAL A 7 -3.24 -4.37 -1.15
CA VAL A 7 -3.20 -4.11 -2.61
C VAL A 7 -3.20 -5.42 -3.38
N ARG A 8 -2.36 -6.37 -3.00
CA ARG A 8 -2.28 -7.69 -3.63
C ARG A 8 -3.61 -8.43 -3.57
N LYS A 9 -4.29 -8.44 -2.43
CA LYS A 9 -5.62 -9.05 -2.28
C LYS A 9 -6.65 -8.39 -3.20
N LEU A 10 -6.74 -7.06 -3.21
CA LEU A 10 -7.67 -6.34 -4.09
C LEU A 10 -7.45 -6.70 -5.57
N LEU A 11 -6.19 -6.77 -6.00
CA LEU A 11 -5.85 -7.16 -7.37
C LEU A 11 -6.14 -8.64 -7.65
N GLN A 12 -5.89 -9.55 -6.70
CA GLN A 12 -6.25 -10.97 -6.80
C GLN A 12 -7.76 -11.18 -6.92
N GLU A 13 -8.55 -10.39 -6.19
CA GLU A 13 -10.02 -10.44 -6.18
C GLU A 13 -10.65 -9.75 -7.40
N GLY A 14 -9.84 -9.27 -8.35
CA GLY A 14 -10.33 -8.76 -9.63
C GLY A 14 -10.45 -7.24 -9.72
N SER A 15 -9.96 -6.49 -8.73
CA SER A 15 -9.82 -5.03 -8.88
C SER A 15 -8.87 -4.71 -10.03
N ARG A 16 -9.28 -3.84 -10.95
CA ARG A 16 -8.51 -3.45 -12.16
C ARG A 16 -8.44 -1.92 -12.32
N PRO A 17 -7.92 -1.19 -11.33
CA PRO A 17 -7.72 0.25 -11.48
C PRO A 17 -6.59 0.53 -12.46
N SER A 18 -6.68 1.62 -13.22
CA SER A 18 -5.55 2.04 -14.07
C SER A 18 -4.36 2.53 -13.24
N ILE A 19 -4.63 3.18 -12.09
CA ILE A 19 -3.63 3.74 -11.19
C ILE A 19 -4.03 3.44 -9.74
N ILE A 20 -3.06 3.06 -8.91
CA ILE A 20 -3.20 2.96 -7.46
C ILE A 20 -2.23 3.97 -6.85
N VAL A 21 -2.76 4.94 -6.10
CA VAL A 21 -1.94 5.84 -5.28
C VAL A 21 -1.93 5.31 -3.86
N LEU A 22 -0.77 4.85 -3.42
CA LEU A 22 -0.55 4.33 -2.09
C LEU A 22 0.10 5.43 -1.25
N ALA A 23 -0.65 6.02 -0.33
CA ALA A 23 -0.14 7.06 0.56
C ALA A 23 0.47 6.44 1.82
N LEU A 24 1.78 6.61 2.02
CA LEU A 24 2.52 6.07 3.17
C LEU A 24 3.65 7.02 3.55
N ALA A 25 3.81 7.25 4.85
CA ALA A 25 5.01 7.89 5.38
C ALA A 25 6.24 6.97 5.24
N THR A 26 7.44 7.57 5.32
CA THR A 26 8.71 6.86 5.07
C THR A 26 8.96 5.75 6.09
N ASP A 27 8.63 5.98 7.36
CA ASP A 27 8.64 5.01 8.45
C ASP A 27 7.62 3.87 8.28
N GLN A 28 6.43 4.17 7.77
CA GLN A 28 5.39 3.18 7.46
C GLN A 28 5.81 2.24 6.32
N LEU A 29 6.68 2.72 5.42
CA LEU A 29 7.30 1.87 4.41
C LEU A 29 8.18 0.80 5.05
N ALA A 30 8.83 1.04 6.18
CA ALA A 30 9.65 0.05 6.89
C ALA A 30 8.89 -0.76 7.94
N SER A 31 7.79 -0.24 8.45
CA SER A 31 7.01 -0.89 9.50
C SER A 31 6.57 -2.32 9.17
N HIS A 32 6.90 -3.25 10.08
CA HIS A 32 6.40 -4.63 10.12
C HIS A 32 5.05 -4.74 10.84
N TRP A 33 4.56 -3.63 11.40
CA TRP A 33 3.30 -3.60 12.11
C TRP A 33 2.14 -3.89 11.16
N THR A 34 1.16 -4.59 11.73
CA THR A 34 -0.12 -4.88 11.12
C THR A 34 -1.25 -4.45 12.05
N MET A 35 -2.41 -4.14 11.47
CA MET A 35 -3.60 -3.75 12.22
C MET A 35 -4.33 -4.96 12.84
N GLY A 36 -3.57 -5.95 13.31
CA GLY A 36 -4.08 -7.10 14.06
C GLY A 36 -5.07 -7.97 13.27
N GLU A 37 -6.07 -8.48 13.99
CA GLU A 37 -7.15 -9.28 13.42
C GLU A 37 -7.96 -8.54 12.34
N ALA A 38 -8.02 -7.21 12.41
CA ALA A 38 -8.67 -6.40 11.38
C ALA A 38 -7.93 -6.47 10.05
N PHE A 39 -6.59 -6.48 10.08
CA PHE A 39 -5.76 -6.74 8.90
C PHE A 39 -6.03 -8.14 8.35
N ALA A 40 -6.04 -9.17 9.20
CA ALA A 40 -6.26 -10.55 8.79
C ALA A 40 -7.59 -10.76 8.04
N HIS A 41 -8.65 -10.08 8.47
CA HIS A 41 -9.96 -10.14 7.82
C HIS A 41 -10.02 -9.32 6.53
N ARG A 42 -9.53 -8.08 6.57
CA ARG A 42 -9.78 -7.10 5.50
C ARG A 42 -8.74 -7.14 4.40
N GLN A 43 -7.46 -7.30 4.74
CA GLN A 43 -6.34 -7.04 3.84
C GLN A 43 -5.54 -8.30 3.50
N MET A 44 -5.50 -9.29 4.39
CA MET A 44 -4.82 -10.55 4.12
C MET A 44 -5.68 -11.47 3.24
N SER A 45 -5.09 -11.99 2.16
CA SER A 45 -5.64 -13.14 1.43
C SER A 45 -5.31 -14.43 2.18
N ALA A 46 -6.20 -15.44 2.16
CA ALA A 46 -5.91 -16.74 2.79
C ALA A 46 -4.61 -17.37 2.28
N ARG A 47 -4.27 -17.13 1.00
CA ARG A 47 -3.03 -17.61 0.36
C ARG A 47 -1.77 -16.93 0.89
N ASP A 48 -1.93 -15.73 1.44
CA ASP A 48 -0.81 -14.94 1.94
C ASP A 48 -0.46 -15.27 3.39
N PHE A 49 -1.28 -16.07 4.08
CA PHE A 49 -1.09 -16.37 5.50
C PHE A 49 0.33 -16.87 5.86
N PRO A 50 0.94 -17.85 5.15
CA PRO A 50 2.29 -18.29 5.48
C PRO A 50 3.33 -17.17 5.33
N LEU A 51 3.17 -16.34 4.30
CA LEU A 51 4.06 -15.20 4.05
C LEU A 51 3.88 -14.12 5.13
N VAL A 52 2.64 -13.80 5.51
CA VAL A 52 2.34 -12.87 6.60
C VAL A 52 3.02 -13.32 7.89
N VAL A 53 2.86 -14.59 8.30
CA VAL A 53 3.46 -15.12 9.53
C VAL A 53 4.98 -14.92 9.52
N ARG A 54 5.64 -15.16 8.39
CA ARG A 54 7.09 -14.98 8.22
C ARG A 54 7.50 -13.51 8.28
N GLU A 55 6.85 -12.64 7.51
CA GLU A 55 7.27 -11.23 7.36
C GLU A 55 6.95 -10.35 8.58
N THR A 56 6.01 -10.78 9.42
CA THR A 56 5.59 -10.08 10.64
C THR A 56 6.08 -10.75 11.92
N ASN A 57 6.79 -11.88 11.82
CA ASN A 57 7.27 -12.68 12.95
C ASN A 57 6.16 -13.02 13.96
N LEU A 58 4.98 -13.45 13.50
CA LEU A 58 3.88 -13.78 14.42
C LEU A 58 4.22 -14.99 15.28
N ASP A 59 3.98 -14.87 16.59
CA ASP A 59 3.93 -16.04 17.45
C ASP A 59 2.71 -16.91 17.11
N ARG A 60 2.72 -18.16 17.58
CA ARG A 60 1.69 -19.16 17.26
C ARG A 60 0.28 -18.73 17.70
N THR A 61 0.16 -17.98 18.79
CA THR A 61 -1.12 -17.48 19.32
C THR A 61 -1.68 -16.40 18.42
N THR A 62 -0.86 -15.42 18.05
CA THR A 62 -1.25 -14.33 17.14
C THR A 62 -1.57 -14.87 15.74
N ALA A 63 -0.73 -15.78 15.23
CA ALA A 63 -0.97 -16.45 13.95
C ALA A 63 -2.31 -17.20 13.95
N SER A 64 -2.62 -17.95 15.01
CA SER A 64 -3.92 -18.65 15.13
C SER A 64 -5.09 -17.67 15.18
N SER A 65 -4.93 -16.55 15.90
CA SER A 65 -5.95 -15.49 15.95
C SER A 65 -6.21 -14.89 14.57
N TYR A 66 -5.19 -14.74 13.74
CA TYR A 66 -5.33 -14.24 12.36
C TYR A 66 -6.10 -15.22 11.48
N VAL A 67 -5.81 -16.52 11.59
CA VAL A 67 -6.57 -17.57 10.89
C VAL A 67 -8.05 -17.44 11.21
N PHE A 68 -8.43 -17.43 12.49
CA PHE A 68 -9.85 -17.36 12.86
C PHE A 68 -10.49 -16.01 12.52
N ALA A 69 -9.75 -14.90 12.68
CA ALA A 69 -10.23 -13.58 12.31
C ALA A 69 -10.50 -13.42 10.82
N HIS A 70 -9.74 -14.12 9.96
CA HIS A 70 -9.94 -14.07 8.52
C HIS A 70 -11.40 -14.37 8.13
N TRP A 71 -12.03 -15.36 8.77
CA TRP A 71 -13.43 -15.75 8.53
C TRP A 71 -14.43 -15.22 9.56
N SER A 72 -14.00 -14.45 10.56
CA SER A 72 -14.88 -13.97 11.64
C SER A 72 -14.81 -12.46 11.80
N ARG A 73 -15.88 -11.78 11.38
CA ARG A 73 -16.01 -10.33 11.54
C ARG A 73 -15.98 -9.91 13.01
N TRP A 74 -16.56 -10.70 13.90
CA TRP A 74 -16.52 -10.42 15.34
C TRP A 74 -15.07 -10.44 15.86
N LEU A 75 -14.28 -11.47 15.50
CA LEU A 75 -12.87 -11.54 15.89
C LEU A 75 -12.05 -10.41 15.27
N ALA A 76 -12.35 -10.03 14.03
CA ALA A 76 -11.71 -8.90 13.36
C ALA A 76 -11.98 -7.55 14.05
N ASP A 77 -13.20 -7.38 14.58
CA ASP A 77 -13.67 -6.09 15.09
C ASP A 77 -13.63 -5.98 16.61
N LYS A 78 -13.36 -7.05 17.36
CA LYS A 78 -13.35 -7.05 18.84
C LYS A 78 -12.45 -5.95 19.43
N GLY A 79 -11.31 -5.66 18.80
CA GLY A 79 -10.39 -4.59 19.21
C GLY A 79 -11.01 -3.21 19.08
N PHE A 80 -11.63 -2.93 17.93
CA PHE A 80 -12.36 -1.69 17.69
C PHE A 80 -13.59 -1.56 18.59
N ILE A 81 -14.35 -2.64 18.77
CA ILE A 81 -15.51 -2.66 19.68
C ILE A 81 -15.06 -2.30 21.10
N ARG A 82 -13.98 -2.92 21.60
CA ARG A 82 -13.40 -2.59 22.91
C ARG A 82 -12.99 -1.11 22.98
N GLN A 83 -12.36 -0.59 21.94
CA GLN A 83 -11.99 0.82 21.87
C GLN A 83 -13.21 1.76 21.91
N CYS A 84 -14.27 1.44 21.15
CA CYS A 84 -15.52 2.18 21.20
C CYS A 84 -16.15 2.17 22.59
N VAL A 85 -16.20 1.00 23.24
CA VAL A 85 -16.69 0.88 24.61
C VAL A 85 -15.88 1.76 25.55
N MET A 86 -14.55 1.74 25.49
CA MET A 86 -13.69 2.60 26.32
C MET A 86 -13.97 4.10 26.08
N ILE A 87 -14.11 4.52 24.83
CA ILE A 87 -14.43 5.91 24.48
C ILE A 87 -15.78 6.35 25.08
N LEU A 88 -16.76 5.46 25.11
CA LEU A 88 -18.12 5.76 25.56
C LEU A 88 -18.27 5.68 27.09
N THR A 89 -17.51 4.81 27.76
CA THR A 89 -17.70 4.54 29.20
C THR A 89 -16.68 5.23 30.10
N ILE A 90 -15.48 5.54 29.60
CA ILE A 90 -14.42 6.16 30.39
C ILE A 90 -14.45 7.68 30.15
N PRO A 91 -14.74 8.50 31.18
CA PRO A 91 -14.74 9.95 31.05
C PRO A 91 -13.38 10.45 30.54
N LYS A 92 -13.40 11.37 29.56
CA LYS A 92 -12.20 11.98 28.95
C LYS A 92 -11.20 10.98 28.38
N PHE A 93 -11.65 9.78 27.99
CA PHE A 93 -10.75 8.78 27.40
C PHE A 93 -10.01 9.28 26.16
N ARG A 94 -10.62 10.15 25.34
CA ARG A 94 -9.96 10.73 24.16
C ARG A 94 -8.77 11.62 24.54
N ASP A 95 -8.90 12.42 25.59
CA ASP A 95 -7.82 13.28 26.07
C ASP A 95 -6.67 12.45 26.65
N LEU A 96 -7.01 11.37 27.36
CA LEU A 96 -6.03 10.42 27.86
C LEU A 96 -5.34 9.69 26.70
N ALA A 97 -6.12 9.15 25.76
CA ALA A 97 -5.62 8.47 24.57
C ALA A 97 -4.65 9.36 23.79
N ALA A 98 -4.97 10.63 23.57
CA ALA A 98 -4.07 11.57 22.89
C ALA A 98 -2.73 11.80 23.62
N ARG A 99 -2.64 11.52 24.93
CA ARG A 99 -1.41 11.65 25.73
C ARG A 99 -0.60 10.36 25.82
N ILE A 100 -1.23 9.21 25.60
CA ILE A 100 -0.60 7.89 25.72
C ILE A 100 -0.46 7.16 24.39
N ALA A 101 -1.17 7.60 23.36
CA ALA A 101 -1.15 6.98 22.05
C ALA A 101 0.18 7.27 21.38
N ASP A 102 0.83 6.19 20.98
CA ASP A 102 2.03 6.24 20.17
C ASP A 102 1.61 6.50 18.71
N HIS A 103 2.01 7.64 18.15
CA HIS A 103 1.60 8.06 16.82
C HIS A 103 2.54 7.49 15.75
N GLY A 104 2.33 6.21 15.43
CA GLY A 104 2.92 5.57 14.26
C GLY A 104 4.16 4.73 14.54
N PRO A 105 4.70 4.10 13.49
CA PRO A 105 5.90 3.28 13.60
C PRO A 105 7.14 4.15 13.80
N HIS A 106 7.86 3.95 14.91
CA HIS A 106 9.07 4.70 15.25
C HIS A 106 10.33 4.17 14.55
N VAL A 107 10.23 3.76 13.28
CA VAL A 107 11.42 3.33 12.53
C VAL A 107 12.20 4.55 12.10
N ASN A 108 13.13 4.96 12.95
CA ASN A 108 13.94 6.16 12.75
C ASN A 108 15.37 5.84 12.28
N ASP A 109 15.81 4.58 12.25
CA ASP A 109 17.12 4.20 11.72
C ASP A 109 17.10 4.36 10.19
N PRO A 110 17.86 5.32 9.61
CA PRO A 110 17.88 5.53 8.17
C PRO A 110 18.31 4.28 7.41
N ARG A 111 19.18 3.44 7.97
CA ARG A 111 19.62 2.21 7.31
C ARG A 111 18.47 1.22 7.19
N GLU A 112 17.70 1.02 8.25
CA GLU A 112 16.52 0.14 8.23
C GLU A 112 15.47 0.64 7.23
N LEU A 113 15.25 1.96 7.17
CA LEU A 113 14.38 2.57 6.16
C LEU A 113 14.85 2.27 4.73
N MET A 114 16.15 2.43 4.46
CA MET A 114 16.71 2.19 3.13
C MET A 114 16.64 0.71 2.74
N GLU A 115 16.98 -0.19 3.65
CA GLU A 115 16.88 -1.65 3.43
C GLU A 115 15.43 -2.06 3.15
N ALA A 116 14.47 -1.55 3.93
CA ALA A 116 13.06 -1.82 3.70
C ALA A 116 12.57 -1.25 2.36
N ALA A 117 12.97 -0.03 1.99
CA ALA A 117 12.63 0.56 0.71
C ALA A 117 13.19 -0.26 -0.47
N GLN A 118 14.46 -0.69 -0.37
CA GLN A 118 15.11 -1.54 -1.37
C GLN A 118 14.42 -2.91 -1.50
N ALA A 119 13.87 -3.45 -0.41
CA ALA A 119 13.13 -4.71 -0.46
C ALA A 119 11.69 -4.55 -0.98
N ARG A 120 10.97 -3.51 -0.56
CA ARG A 120 9.51 -3.38 -0.75
C ARG A 120 9.12 -2.69 -2.05
N LEU A 121 9.91 -1.73 -2.54
CA LEU A 121 9.60 -1.06 -3.81
C LEU A 121 9.66 -2.02 -5.02
N PRO A 122 10.61 -2.97 -5.12
CA PRO A 122 10.56 -3.99 -6.16
C PRO A 122 9.31 -4.89 -6.11
N GLN A 123 8.78 -5.17 -4.92
CA GLN A 123 7.53 -5.94 -4.76
C GLN A 123 6.34 -5.18 -5.35
N LEU A 124 6.30 -3.85 -5.21
CA LEU A 124 5.30 -3.01 -5.89
C LEU A 124 5.48 -3.03 -7.42
N ALA A 125 6.72 -3.01 -7.91
CA ALA A 125 7.00 -3.14 -9.34
C ALA A 125 6.54 -4.49 -9.89
N GLU A 126 6.65 -5.57 -9.10
CA GLU A 126 6.14 -6.88 -9.46
C GLU A 126 4.61 -6.89 -9.57
N LEU A 127 3.90 -6.28 -8.61
CA LEU A 127 2.44 -6.14 -8.69
C LEU A 127 2.02 -5.33 -9.92
N ASN A 128 2.75 -4.28 -10.27
CA ASN A 128 2.51 -3.51 -11.50
C ASN A 128 2.55 -4.41 -12.74
N ARG A 129 3.60 -5.22 -12.88
CA ARG A 129 3.79 -6.14 -14.01
C ARG A 129 2.74 -7.26 -14.01
N ALA A 130 2.49 -7.87 -12.85
CA ALA A 130 1.62 -9.03 -12.73
C ALA A 130 0.15 -8.70 -13.05
N TYR A 131 -0.31 -7.50 -12.70
CA TYR A 131 -1.72 -7.12 -12.84
C TYR A 131 -1.98 -6.03 -13.89
N GLY A 132 -0.94 -5.52 -14.55
CA GLY A 132 -1.07 -4.45 -15.54
C GLY A 132 -1.57 -3.13 -14.95
N VAL A 133 -1.26 -2.88 -13.67
CA VAL A 133 -1.65 -1.67 -12.95
C VAL A 133 -0.45 -0.75 -12.75
N ARG A 134 -0.71 0.54 -12.53
CA ARG A 134 0.35 1.49 -12.17
C ARG A 134 0.22 1.92 -10.72
N ILE A 135 1.04 1.33 -9.86
CA ILE A 135 1.16 1.72 -8.45
C ILE A 135 2.17 2.85 -8.31
N VAL A 136 1.79 3.86 -7.55
CA VAL A 136 2.59 5.03 -7.19
C VAL A 136 2.60 5.15 -5.68
N LEU A 137 3.79 5.35 -5.09
CA LEU A 137 3.92 5.70 -3.68
C LEU A 137 3.78 7.22 -3.52
N LEU A 138 2.90 7.68 -2.64
CA LEU A 138 2.76 9.08 -2.28
C LEU A 138 3.25 9.27 -0.84
N ILE A 139 4.28 10.08 -0.66
CA ILE A 139 4.78 10.43 0.67
C ILE A 139 3.99 11.67 1.15
N PRO A 140 3.26 11.58 2.28
CA PRO A 140 2.51 12.70 2.83
C PRO A 140 3.45 13.78 3.41
N PRO A 141 3.00 15.03 3.56
CA PRO A 141 3.81 16.08 4.17
C PRO A 141 4.15 15.76 5.62
N THR A 142 5.36 16.14 6.03
CA THR A 142 5.85 15.98 7.40
C THR A 142 6.50 17.28 7.89
N LEU A 143 6.48 17.50 9.21
CA LEU A 143 7.14 18.64 9.85
C LEU A 143 8.65 18.47 9.99
N HIS A 144 9.12 17.23 9.99
CA HIS A 144 10.49 16.88 10.29
C HIS A 144 11.18 16.37 9.04
N GLU A 145 12.50 16.52 9.00
CA GLU A 145 13.34 15.86 8.00
C GLU A 145 13.03 14.36 7.95
N ASP A 146 13.03 13.81 6.73
CA ASP A 146 12.79 12.39 6.49
C ASP A 146 13.72 11.88 5.37
N GLN A 147 13.53 10.62 4.97
CA GLN A 147 14.33 9.97 3.92
C GLN A 147 13.60 9.92 2.57
N SER A 148 12.69 10.85 2.31
CA SER A 148 11.81 10.82 1.12
C SER A 148 12.57 10.99 -0.19
N SER A 149 13.66 11.77 -0.19
CA SER A 149 14.53 11.98 -1.37
C SER A 149 15.24 10.68 -1.78
N GLU A 150 15.83 9.99 -0.81
CA GLU A 150 16.53 8.72 -0.99
C GLU A 150 15.56 7.63 -1.44
N ILE A 151 14.39 7.54 -0.79
CA ILE A 151 13.31 6.61 -1.19
C ILE A 151 12.83 6.91 -2.61
N GLN A 152 12.75 8.19 -3.01
CA GLN A 152 12.39 8.56 -4.37
C GLN A 152 13.42 8.05 -5.40
N GLN A 153 14.72 8.12 -5.09
CA GLN A 153 15.77 7.57 -5.96
C GLN A 153 15.70 6.03 -6.04
N ILE A 154 15.43 5.35 -4.93
CA ILE A 154 15.26 3.89 -4.92
C ILE A 154 14.03 3.51 -5.77
N GLY A 155 12.92 4.22 -5.61
CA GLY A 155 11.71 4.02 -6.40
C GLY A 155 11.93 4.18 -7.89
N ALA A 156 12.67 5.23 -8.29
CA ALA A 156 13.04 5.45 -9.69
C ALA A 156 13.83 4.26 -10.26
N LYS A 157 14.79 3.72 -9.51
CA LYS A 157 15.56 2.53 -9.91
C LYS A 157 14.70 1.26 -9.98
N ALA A 158 13.73 1.12 -9.08
CA ALA A 158 12.81 -0.03 -9.03
C ALA A 158 11.67 0.04 -10.06
N GLY A 159 11.49 1.17 -10.75
CA GLY A 159 10.37 1.39 -11.67
C GLY A 159 9.03 1.68 -10.97
N VAL A 160 9.07 2.18 -9.74
CA VAL A 160 7.89 2.60 -8.96
C VAL A 160 7.99 4.11 -8.70
N PRO A 161 7.12 4.94 -9.30
CA PRO A 161 7.12 6.37 -9.02
C PRO A 161 6.85 6.64 -7.55
N VAL A 162 7.67 7.49 -6.94
CA VAL A 162 7.49 8.01 -5.58
C VAL A 162 7.25 9.50 -5.68
N TRP A 163 6.07 9.94 -5.26
CA TRP A 163 5.66 11.33 -5.27
C TRP A 163 5.92 11.96 -3.90
N VAL A 164 6.81 12.94 -3.90
CA VAL A 164 7.04 13.87 -2.79
C VAL A 164 6.50 15.22 -3.27
N LEU A 165 5.22 15.48 -2.99
CA LEU A 165 4.54 16.69 -3.48
C LEU A 165 4.62 17.87 -2.50
N ALA A 166 5.24 17.64 -1.35
CA ALA A 166 5.68 18.65 -0.42
C ALA A 166 6.99 18.14 0.22
N PRO A 167 8.12 18.84 0.06
CA PRO A 167 9.34 18.46 0.76
C PRO A 167 9.14 18.47 2.28
N PRO A 168 9.95 17.70 3.02
CA PRO A 168 9.96 17.74 4.48
C PRO A 168 10.08 19.16 5.02
N GLY A 169 9.28 19.51 6.03
CA GLY A 169 9.29 20.83 6.66
C GLY A 169 8.65 21.97 5.85
N GLU A 170 8.17 21.73 4.62
CA GLU A 170 7.54 22.78 3.82
C GLU A 170 6.23 23.29 4.44
N PHE A 171 5.44 22.39 5.05
CA PHE A 171 4.16 22.76 5.64
C PHE A 171 4.38 23.26 7.08
N PRO A 172 3.89 24.45 7.44
CA PRO A 172 3.99 24.96 8.81
C PRO A 172 3.14 24.14 9.78
N ARG A 173 3.52 24.15 11.06
CA ARG A 173 2.82 23.40 12.14
C ARG A 173 1.33 23.70 12.23
N GLU A 174 0.91 24.92 11.91
CA GLU A 174 -0.50 25.33 11.88
C GLU A 174 -1.36 24.61 10.82
N TYR A 175 -0.75 23.86 9.90
CA TYR A 175 -1.44 23.01 8.93
C TYR A 175 -1.64 21.57 9.42
N PHE A 176 -1.19 21.26 10.64
CA PHE A 176 -1.34 19.95 11.26
C PHE A 176 -2.29 20.04 12.47
N MET A 177 -3.06 18.98 12.71
CA MET A 177 -3.96 18.85 13.87
C MET A 177 -3.19 18.46 15.14
N ASP A 178 -2.25 17.53 14.99
CA ASP A 178 -1.53 16.89 16.09
C ASP A 178 -0.01 16.80 15.83
N GLY A 179 0.49 17.48 14.79
CA GLY A 179 1.88 17.42 14.36
C GLY A 179 2.19 16.30 13.35
N PHE A 180 1.22 15.44 13.03
CA PHE A 180 1.36 14.38 12.04
C PHE A 180 0.26 14.42 10.97
N HIS A 181 -0.99 14.57 11.37
CA HIS A 181 -2.13 14.64 10.46
C HIS A 181 -2.42 16.08 10.03
N LEU A 182 -2.59 16.30 8.72
CA LEU A 182 -3.01 17.60 8.20
C LEU A 182 -4.41 17.98 8.68
N ASN A 183 -4.61 19.26 8.98
CA ASN A 183 -5.94 19.82 9.21
C ASN A 183 -6.65 20.18 7.89
N GLY A 184 -7.85 20.76 7.97
CA GLY A 184 -8.64 21.12 6.79
C GLY A 184 -7.92 22.07 5.81
N ARG A 185 -7.07 22.97 6.31
CA ARG A 185 -6.32 23.92 5.46
C ARG A 185 -5.15 23.23 4.77
N GLY A 186 -4.34 22.50 5.53
CA GLY A 186 -3.21 21.75 4.98
C GLY A 186 -3.65 20.70 3.97
N SER A 187 -4.67 19.91 4.30
CA SER A 187 -5.23 18.89 3.41
C SER A 187 -5.79 19.48 2.11
N GLY A 188 -6.42 20.66 2.15
CA GLY A 188 -6.89 21.36 0.95
C GLY A 188 -5.75 21.69 -0.03
N ILE A 189 -4.65 22.23 0.47
CA ILE A 189 -3.46 22.54 -0.33
C ILE A 189 -2.84 21.26 -0.90
N PHE A 190 -2.61 20.24 -0.06
CA PHE A 190 -1.98 19.01 -0.49
C PHE A 190 -2.84 18.24 -1.51
N THR A 191 -4.16 18.21 -1.31
CA THR A 191 -5.12 17.61 -2.25
C THR A 191 -5.08 18.29 -3.62
N ALA A 192 -4.93 19.62 -3.67
CA ALA A 192 -4.79 20.34 -4.93
C ALA A 192 -3.52 19.90 -5.69
N ARG A 193 -2.39 19.71 -4.99
CA ARG A 193 -1.14 19.20 -5.59
C ARG A 193 -1.28 17.78 -6.11
N VAL A 194 -1.86 16.88 -5.32
CA VAL A 194 -2.13 15.49 -5.75
C VAL A 194 -3.03 15.48 -6.99
N SER A 195 -4.06 16.32 -7.01
CA SER A 195 -4.97 16.44 -8.16
C SER A 195 -4.27 16.93 -9.42
N GLN A 196 -3.37 17.91 -9.30
CA GLN A 196 -2.56 18.39 -10.41
C GLN A 196 -1.63 17.28 -10.93
N GLN A 197 -0.97 16.56 -10.02
CA GLN A 197 -0.05 15.49 -10.39
C GLN A 197 -0.77 14.34 -11.13
N LEU A 198 -1.97 13.97 -10.66
CA LEU A 198 -2.80 12.97 -11.33
C LEU A 198 -3.19 13.40 -12.75
N ARG A 199 -3.57 14.67 -12.95
CA ARG A 199 -3.87 15.20 -14.29
C ARG A 199 -2.66 15.14 -15.21
N THR A 200 -1.49 15.53 -14.73
CA THR A 200 -0.23 15.45 -15.51
C THR A 200 0.05 14.01 -15.94
N MET A 201 -0.09 13.06 -15.01
CA MET A 201 0.13 11.63 -15.28
C MET A 201 -0.85 11.06 -16.30
N GLN A 202 -2.14 11.41 -16.20
CA GLN A 202 -3.18 10.99 -17.13
C GLN A 202 -2.93 11.55 -18.54
N ASN A 203 -2.51 12.82 -18.65
CA ASN A 203 -2.19 13.45 -19.92
C ASN A 203 -1.00 12.78 -20.61
N VAL A 204 0.06 12.44 -19.84
CA VAL A 204 1.20 11.67 -20.38
C VAL A 204 0.73 10.31 -20.89
N GLN A 205 -0.14 9.62 -20.14
CA GLN A 205 -0.67 8.31 -20.55
C GLN A 205 -1.55 8.39 -21.80
N ALA A 206 -2.37 9.44 -21.94
CA ALA A 206 -3.17 9.68 -23.14
C ALA A 206 -2.27 9.90 -24.37
N ASN A 207 -1.21 10.70 -24.22
CA ASN A 207 -0.28 11.00 -25.31
C ASN A 207 0.62 9.80 -25.67
N CYS A 208 0.99 8.95 -24.70
CA CYS A 208 1.77 7.74 -24.96
C CYS A 208 0.97 6.65 -25.71
N LYS A 209 -0.37 6.59 -25.58
CA LYS A 209 -1.19 5.65 -26.36
C LYS A 209 -1.10 5.91 -27.87
N ASP A 210 -0.77 7.13 -28.30
CA ASP A 210 -0.46 7.43 -29.71
C ASP A 210 0.99 7.12 -30.11
N CYS A 211 1.92 7.00 -29.14
CA CYS A 211 3.28 6.52 -29.40
C CYS A 211 3.32 5.00 -29.64
N ASP A 212 2.52 4.22 -28.91
CA ASP A 212 2.45 2.76 -29.08
C ASP A 212 1.87 2.34 -30.44
N ARG A 213 1.07 3.20 -31.10
CA ARG A 213 0.60 2.95 -32.49
C ARG A 213 1.70 3.01 -33.53
N LYS A 214 2.79 3.74 -33.28
CA LYS A 214 3.95 3.82 -34.21
C LYS A 214 4.98 2.71 -33.99
N ALA A 215 4.86 1.93 -32.92
CA ALA A 215 5.85 0.93 -32.51
C ALA A 215 5.37 -0.52 -32.59
N MET A 216 4.28 -0.81 -33.33
CA MET A 216 3.89 -2.19 -33.65
C MET A 216 3.85 -2.41 -35.17
N PRO A 217 4.63 -3.36 -35.72
CA PRO A 217 4.40 -3.81 -37.08
C PRO A 217 3.02 -4.48 -37.15
N SER A 218 2.22 -4.03 -38.11
CA SER A 218 0.94 -4.62 -38.50
C SER A 218 1.05 -6.14 -38.62
N SER A 219 0.46 -6.89 -37.69
CA SER A 219 0.25 -8.34 -37.85
C SER A 219 -0.92 -8.57 -38.81
N ALA A 220 -0.64 -8.41 -40.10
CA ALA A 220 -1.46 -8.99 -41.14
C ALA A 220 -0.90 -10.37 -41.51
N SER A 221 -1.81 -11.34 -41.62
CA SER A 221 -1.67 -12.64 -42.27
C SER A 221 -1.19 -13.82 -41.42
N GLY A 222 -1.97 -14.91 -41.47
CA GLY A 222 -1.46 -16.24 -41.16
C GLY A 222 -2.45 -17.19 -40.52
N ASN A 223 -3.61 -17.40 -41.12
CA ASN A 223 -4.52 -18.49 -40.77
C ASN A 223 -3.77 -19.84 -40.94
N ARG A 224 -3.48 -20.58 -39.86
CA ARG A 224 -3.16 -22.01 -39.93
C ARG A 224 -3.71 -22.76 -38.71
N MET A 225 -4.71 -23.56 -39.05
CA MET A 225 -5.42 -24.54 -38.25
C MET A 225 -4.54 -25.81 -38.00
N ILE A 226 -4.98 -26.66 -37.04
CA ILE A 226 -4.73 -28.13 -36.87
C ILE A 226 -3.69 -28.54 -35.77
N PRO A 227 -3.92 -29.58 -34.92
CA PRO A 227 -5.17 -30.18 -34.39
C PRO A 227 -5.14 -30.48 -32.85
N ALA A 228 -6.26 -31.01 -32.35
CA ALA A 228 -6.47 -31.55 -31.02
C ALA A 228 -5.63 -32.82 -30.73
N VAL A 229 -5.18 -32.97 -29.48
CA VAL A 229 -4.54 -34.18 -28.94
C VAL A 229 -5.60 -35.06 -28.28
N GLN A 230 -5.74 -36.29 -28.77
CA GLN A 230 -6.56 -37.35 -28.17
C GLN A 230 -5.90 -37.89 -26.89
N VAL A 231 -6.72 -38.12 -25.89
CA VAL A 231 -6.41 -38.81 -24.64
C VAL A 231 -6.60 -40.30 -24.87
N GLU A 232 -5.53 -41.10 -24.75
CA GLU A 232 -5.63 -42.56 -24.63
C GLU A 232 -5.80 -42.95 -23.16
N GLN A 233 -6.89 -43.65 -22.87
CA GLN A 233 -7.09 -44.45 -21.67
C GLN A 233 -6.45 -45.82 -21.90
N GLY A 234 -5.54 -46.23 -21.02
CA GLY A 234 -4.99 -47.59 -20.98
C GLY A 234 -5.35 -48.26 -19.66
N SER A 235 -6.20 -49.28 -19.74
CA SER A 235 -6.42 -50.27 -18.69
C SER A 235 -5.33 -51.35 -18.76
N HIS A 236 -4.75 -51.71 -17.62
CA HIS A 236 -4.50 -53.08 -17.15
C HIS A 236 -4.02 -53.04 -15.69
#